data_AF-A0A963Q7X0-F1
#
_entry.id   AF-A0A963Q7X0-F1
#
_cell.length_a   1.000
_cell.length_b   1.000
_cell.length_c   1.000
_cell.angle_alpha   90.00
_cell.angle_beta   90.00
_cell.angle_gamma   90.00
#
_symmetry.space_group_name_H-M   'P 1'
#
loop_
_entity.id
_entity.type
_entity.pdbx_description
1 polymer ?
#
loop_
_entity_poly.entity_id
_entity_poly.type
_entity_poly.pdbx_seq_one_letter_code
_entity_poly.pdbx_strand_id
1 'polypeptide(L)'
;LRERFGVRPPVKPSFFTSQVRSEELFESQIEQVLASNATGVATAIGLRQDLIARAKARGKTTFSLIGSVRHARKALAMGVDVLVAQGYDAGGHTGPVGTYSLVPQIVAVAGDTPVLAAGGIGKGAQILAAMAMGAQGGWLGTLWMAAAENHTPPALLERLVASGSEDTVITRAHSGKPCRVVRSAWIDAWSEPAAPDALPMPLQQALTGDVFASMHEHDDARLIYEAAGQSVFAIEGRSTVAQQMQELVSDMQAAGRRLQGFARGGD
;
A
#
# COMPACT_ATOMS: atom_id res chain seq x y z
N LEU A 1 21.96 10.92 12.03
CA LEU A 1 21.61 10.51 10.65
C LEU A 1 21.85 11.62 9.62
N ARG A 2 21.37 12.86 9.84
CA ARG A 2 21.64 14.00 8.95
C ARG A 2 23.13 14.19 8.68
N GLU A 3 23.93 14.34 9.73
CA GLU A 3 25.39 14.46 9.63
C GLU A 3 26.01 13.21 8.99
N ARG A 4 25.66 12.02 9.49
CA ARG A 4 26.14 10.71 8.99
C ARG A 4 25.99 10.56 7.47
N PHE A 5 24.87 11.01 6.90
CA PHE A 5 24.60 10.84 5.47
C PHE A 5 24.76 12.12 4.64
N GLY A 6 25.11 13.25 5.28
CA GLY A 6 25.21 14.54 4.61
C GLY A 6 23.87 15.04 4.03
N VAL A 7 22.76 14.80 4.73
CA VAL A 7 21.41 15.16 4.25
C VAL A 7 21.24 16.68 4.25
N ARG A 8 21.15 17.28 3.06
CA ARG A 8 20.83 18.71 2.90
C ARG A 8 19.39 18.99 3.35
N PRO A 9 19.07 20.13 3.98
CA PRO A 9 17.68 20.49 4.28
C PRO A 9 16.83 20.61 3.00
N PRO A 10 15.54 20.23 3.03
CA PRO A 10 14.65 20.48 1.90
C PRO A 10 14.46 21.99 1.71
N VAL A 11 14.31 22.46 0.46
CA VAL A 11 14.01 23.88 0.19
C VAL A 11 12.56 24.09 -0.26
N LYS A 12 11.84 23.03 -0.60
CA LYS A 12 10.43 23.09 -0.98
C LYS A 12 9.52 22.64 0.18
N PRO A 13 8.34 23.25 0.34
CA PRO A 13 7.34 22.71 1.24
C PRO A 13 6.86 21.34 0.73
N SER A 14 6.60 20.44 1.67
CA SER A 14 6.09 19.10 1.41
C SER A 14 5.02 18.75 2.45
N PHE A 15 4.22 17.72 2.20
CA PHE A 15 3.23 17.23 3.18
C PHE A 15 3.82 17.04 4.58
N PHE A 16 5.07 16.56 4.66
CA PHE A 16 5.76 16.26 5.91
C PHE A 16 6.41 17.48 6.58
N THR A 17 6.44 18.64 5.92
CA THR A 17 7.08 19.86 6.43
C THR A 17 6.11 21.04 6.55
N SER A 18 4.94 21.00 5.91
CA SER A 18 4.01 22.12 5.84
C SER A 18 2.67 21.90 6.53
N GLN A 19 2.33 20.67 6.95
CA GLN A 19 1.01 20.37 7.50
C GLN A 19 1.06 19.97 8.97
N VAL A 20 0.30 20.69 9.80
CA VAL A 20 -0.02 20.29 11.17
C VAL A 20 -1.21 19.35 11.12
N ARG A 21 -1.07 18.14 11.66
CA ARG A 21 -2.18 17.20 11.74
C ARG A 21 -3.20 17.72 12.77
N SER A 22 -4.37 18.15 12.30
CA SER A 22 -5.48 18.62 13.13
C SER A 22 -6.81 18.05 12.65
N GLU A 23 -7.80 18.03 13.54
CA GLU A 23 -9.18 17.64 13.18
C GLU A 23 -9.74 18.59 12.10
N GLU A 24 -9.45 19.89 12.20
CA GLU A 24 -9.87 20.89 11.22
C GLU A 24 -9.31 20.61 9.81
N LEU A 25 -8.02 20.28 9.71
CA LEU A 25 -7.40 19.91 8.43
C LEU A 25 -8.01 18.63 7.87
N PHE A 26 -8.24 17.63 8.72
CA PHE A 26 -8.91 16.39 8.34
C PHE A 26 -10.31 16.67 7.77
N GLU A 27 -11.13 17.45 8.47
CA GLU A 27 -12.49 17.80 8.03
C GLU A 27 -12.48 18.59 6.72
N SER A 28 -11.56 19.53 6.56
CA SER A 28 -11.39 20.29 5.32
C SER A 28 -11.05 19.37 4.14
N GLN A 29 -10.08 18.46 4.31
CA GLN A 29 -9.69 17.50 3.26
C GLN A 29 -10.82 16.54 2.91
N ILE A 30 -11.50 15.99 3.92
CA ILE A 30 -12.65 15.11 3.71
C ILE A 30 -13.76 15.83 2.95
N GLU A 31 -14.10 17.06 3.32
CA GLU A 31 -15.16 17.79 2.63
C GLU A 31 -14.81 18.05 1.16
N GLN A 32 -13.56 18.38 0.83
CA GLN A 32 -13.11 18.51 -0.55
C GLN A 32 -13.24 17.19 -1.34
N VAL A 33 -12.82 16.06 -0.77
CA VAL A 33 -12.99 14.74 -1.39
C VAL A 33 -14.47 14.42 -1.59
N LEU A 34 -15.29 14.71 -0.57
CA LEU A 34 -16.72 14.47 -0.58
C LEU A 34 -17.47 15.34 -1.60
N ALA A 35 -17.07 16.59 -1.79
CA ALA A 35 -17.65 17.50 -2.77
C ALA A 35 -17.17 17.26 -4.21
N SER A 36 -16.08 16.51 -4.40
CA SER A 36 -15.53 16.21 -5.73
C SER A 36 -16.41 15.25 -6.54
N ASN A 37 -16.10 15.12 -7.84
CA ASN A 37 -16.70 14.12 -8.74
C ASN A 37 -16.19 12.69 -8.52
N ALA A 38 -15.38 12.42 -7.49
CA ALA A 38 -14.94 11.06 -7.19
C ALA A 38 -16.14 10.14 -6.91
N THR A 39 -16.15 8.95 -7.49
CA THR A 39 -17.24 7.98 -7.33
C THR A 39 -17.06 7.07 -6.11
N GLY A 40 -15.90 7.11 -5.46
CA GLY A 40 -15.63 6.30 -4.28
C GLY A 40 -14.62 6.92 -3.32
N VAL A 41 -14.61 6.43 -2.09
CA VAL A 41 -13.71 6.85 -1.00
C VAL A 41 -13.12 5.61 -0.34
N ALA A 42 -11.79 5.52 -0.31
CA ALA A 42 -11.08 4.45 0.38
C ALA A 42 -10.49 4.93 1.70
N THR A 43 -10.67 4.14 2.76
CA THR A 43 -10.17 4.42 4.10
C THR A 43 -9.20 3.33 4.54
N ALA A 44 -8.01 3.71 5.00
CA ALA A 44 -6.98 2.75 5.39
C ALA A 44 -6.83 2.64 6.92
N ILE A 45 -6.44 3.72 7.58
CA ILE A 45 -6.24 3.77 9.03
C ILE A 45 -7.28 4.68 9.64
N GLY A 46 -7.86 4.24 10.77
CA GLY A 46 -8.77 5.07 11.56
C GLY A 46 -10.15 5.21 10.94
N LEU A 47 -10.78 4.09 10.53
CA LEU A 47 -12.15 4.08 10.02
C LEU A 47 -13.12 4.78 11.01
N ARG A 48 -13.82 5.81 10.53
CA ARG A 48 -14.83 6.56 11.27
C ARG A 48 -16.22 6.38 10.65
N GLN A 49 -17.22 6.19 11.49
CA GLN A 49 -18.60 5.94 11.05
C GLN A 49 -19.25 7.16 10.40
N ASP A 50 -18.96 8.36 10.90
CA ASP A 50 -19.43 9.64 10.33
C ASP A 50 -18.94 9.85 8.89
N LEU A 51 -17.67 9.53 8.61
CA LEU A 51 -17.11 9.60 7.27
C LEU A 51 -17.83 8.64 6.30
N ILE A 52 -18.03 7.39 6.71
CA ILE A 52 -18.74 6.41 5.87
C ILE A 52 -20.17 6.85 5.58
N ALA A 53 -20.90 7.33 6.60
CA ALA A 53 -22.25 7.85 6.41
C ALA A 53 -22.28 9.05 5.45
N ARG A 54 -21.37 10.03 5.61
CA ARG A 54 -21.27 11.22 4.74
C ARG A 54 -20.90 10.88 3.30
N ALA A 55 -20.02 9.91 3.09
CA ALA A 55 -19.64 9.44 1.76
C ALA A 55 -20.82 8.78 1.04
N LYS A 56 -21.53 7.88 1.73
CA LYS A 56 -22.71 7.19 1.19
C LYS A 56 -23.86 8.16 0.90
N ALA A 57 -24.09 9.15 1.79
CA ALA A 57 -25.11 10.19 1.57
C ALA A 57 -24.85 11.03 0.30
N ARG A 58 -23.60 11.08 -0.18
CA ARG A 58 -23.21 11.72 -1.43
C ARG A 58 -23.06 10.73 -2.59
N GLY A 59 -23.59 9.52 -2.46
CA GLY A 59 -23.59 8.50 -3.52
C GLY A 59 -22.22 7.92 -3.84
N LYS A 60 -21.24 8.02 -2.93
CA LYS A 60 -19.89 7.48 -3.15
C LYS A 60 -19.78 6.05 -2.63
N THR A 61 -19.18 5.16 -3.41
CA THR A 61 -18.83 3.80 -2.99
C THR A 61 -17.72 3.83 -1.96
N THR A 62 -17.92 3.17 -0.82
CA THR A 62 -16.95 3.17 0.28
C THR A 62 -16.08 1.92 0.29
N PHE A 63 -14.77 2.11 0.43
CA PHE A 63 -13.78 1.03 0.54
C PHE A 63 -13.08 1.12 1.90
N SER A 64 -12.79 -0.02 2.52
CA SER A 64 -11.98 -0.06 3.75
C SER A 64 -10.86 -1.10 3.65
N LEU A 65 -9.63 -0.71 3.97
CA LEU A 65 -8.51 -1.65 4.04
C LEU A 65 -8.56 -2.43 5.36
N ILE A 66 -8.56 -3.76 5.21
CA ILE A 66 -8.79 -4.73 6.25
C ILE A 66 -7.54 -5.58 6.44
N GLY A 67 -6.83 -5.35 7.54
CA GLY A 67 -5.70 -6.19 7.97
C GLY A 67 -6.05 -7.29 8.99
N SER A 68 -7.33 -7.44 9.37
CA SER A 68 -7.78 -8.47 10.32
C SER A 68 -9.29 -8.71 10.26
N VAL A 69 -9.76 -9.88 10.70
CA VAL A 69 -11.20 -10.22 10.83
C VAL A 69 -11.94 -9.20 11.71
N ARG A 70 -11.32 -8.72 12.79
CA ARG A 70 -11.91 -7.68 13.65
C ARG A 70 -12.17 -6.39 12.88
N HIS A 71 -11.26 -6.00 11.99
CA HIS A 71 -11.43 -4.80 11.16
C HIS A 71 -12.57 -4.99 10.16
N ALA A 72 -12.70 -6.18 9.53
CA ALA A 72 -13.81 -6.48 8.63
C ALA A 72 -15.16 -6.34 9.31
N ARG A 73 -15.34 -6.96 10.49
CA ARG A 73 -16.59 -6.86 11.26
C ARG A 73 -16.96 -5.42 11.59
N LYS A 74 -15.97 -4.60 11.96
CA LYS A 74 -16.19 -3.17 12.22
C LYS A 74 -16.59 -2.42 10.96
N ALA A 75 -15.94 -2.68 9.82
CA ALA A 75 -16.27 -2.04 8.55
C ALA A 75 -17.67 -2.40 8.06
N LEU A 76 -18.06 -3.67 8.15
CA LEU A 76 -19.40 -4.15 7.82
C LEU A 76 -20.47 -3.52 8.71
N ALA A 77 -20.23 -3.43 10.02
CA ALA A 77 -21.13 -2.77 10.97
C ALA A 77 -21.31 -1.27 10.68
N MET A 78 -20.34 -0.63 10.02
CA MET A 78 -20.40 0.76 9.57
C MET A 78 -21.04 0.92 8.18
N GLY A 79 -21.36 -0.18 7.50
CA GLY A 79 -21.98 -0.17 6.18
C GLY A 79 -21.01 0.12 5.03
N VAL A 80 -19.73 -0.27 5.16
CA VAL A 80 -18.75 -0.17 4.05
C VAL A 80 -19.19 -1.05 2.87
N ASP A 81 -19.04 -0.53 1.64
CA ASP A 81 -19.51 -1.21 0.41
C ASP A 81 -18.53 -2.26 -0.12
N VAL A 82 -17.22 -2.06 0.07
CA VAL A 82 -16.17 -2.97 -0.43
C VAL A 82 -15.06 -3.12 0.61
N LEU A 83 -14.69 -4.37 0.91
CA LEU A 83 -13.55 -4.66 1.78
C LEU A 83 -12.29 -4.89 0.96
N VAL A 84 -11.17 -4.31 1.37
CA VAL A 84 -9.85 -4.54 0.76
C VAL A 84 -9.00 -5.36 1.73
N ALA A 85 -8.97 -6.68 1.57
CA ALA A 85 -8.26 -7.61 2.44
C ALA A 85 -6.74 -7.51 2.21
N GLN A 86 -6.05 -6.70 3.03
CA GLN A 86 -4.64 -6.38 2.88
C GLN A 86 -3.76 -7.24 3.79
N GLY A 87 -3.04 -8.18 3.18
CA GLY A 87 -2.12 -9.06 3.88
C GLY A 87 -0.78 -8.40 4.25
N TYR A 88 -0.02 -9.09 5.09
CA TYR A 88 1.29 -8.68 5.61
C TYR A 88 2.36 -8.45 4.53
N ASP A 89 2.13 -9.02 3.35
CA ASP A 89 3.03 -8.97 2.19
C ASP A 89 2.84 -7.65 1.40
N ALA A 90 1.84 -6.82 1.75
CA ALA A 90 1.61 -5.51 1.14
C ALA A 90 2.63 -4.46 1.60
N GLY A 91 2.85 -3.44 0.76
CA GLY A 91 3.57 -2.23 1.14
C GLY A 91 2.76 -1.36 2.08
N GLY A 92 3.42 -0.55 2.89
CA GLY A 92 2.77 0.38 3.82
C GLY A 92 2.39 -0.27 5.15
N HIS A 93 1.45 0.34 5.87
CA HIS A 93 1.03 -0.16 7.18
C HIS A 93 0.19 -1.42 7.07
N THR A 94 0.75 -2.56 7.49
CA THR A 94 0.07 -3.86 7.40
C THR A 94 -0.16 -4.49 8.77
N GLY A 95 -1.18 -5.37 8.85
CA GLY A 95 -1.36 -6.29 9.97
C GLY A 95 -0.49 -7.54 9.80
N PRO A 96 -0.30 -8.37 10.83
CA PRO A 96 0.68 -9.46 10.82
C PRO A 96 0.26 -10.71 10.03
N VAL A 97 -0.95 -10.73 9.43
CA VAL A 97 -1.50 -11.91 8.76
C VAL A 97 -1.19 -11.84 7.27
N GLY A 98 -0.49 -12.84 6.72
CA GLY A 98 -0.17 -12.93 5.29
C GLY A 98 -1.40 -13.04 4.39
N THR A 99 -1.28 -12.62 3.12
CA THR A 99 -2.42 -12.50 2.18
C THR A 99 -3.16 -13.83 2.02
N TYR A 100 -2.43 -14.94 1.85
CA TYR A 100 -3.01 -16.26 1.63
C TYR A 100 -3.86 -16.75 2.81
N SER A 101 -3.49 -16.37 4.03
CA SER A 101 -4.26 -16.69 5.24
C SER A 101 -5.39 -15.70 5.48
N LEU A 102 -5.18 -14.41 5.20
CA LEU A 102 -6.11 -13.34 5.52
C LEU A 102 -7.33 -13.34 4.59
N VAL A 103 -7.11 -13.39 3.28
CA VAL A 103 -8.18 -13.24 2.27
C VAL A 103 -9.37 -14.17 2.51
N PRO A 104 -9.20 -15.51 2.64
CA PRO A 104 -10.34 -16.41 2.83
C PRO A 104 -11.10 -16.14 4.14
N GLN A 105 -10.41 -15.70 5.20
CA GLN A 105 -11.06 -15.31 6.45
C GLN A 105 -11.92 -14.05 6.30
N ILE A 106 -11.46 -13.07 5.52
CA ILE A 106 -12.24 -11.85 5.25
C ILE A 106 -13.44 -12.16 4.36
N VAL A 107 -13.25 -12.96 3.30
CA VAL A 107 -14.34 -13.44 2.43
C VAL A 107 -15.43 -14.14 3.24
N ALA A 108 -15.05 -15.06 4.14
CA ALA A 108 -16.02 -15.77 4.99
C ALA A 108 -16.86 -14.84 5.89
N VAL A 109 -16.30 -13.70 6.30
CA VAL A 109 -16.98 -12.72 7.17
C VAL A 109 -17.77 -11.70 6.35
N ALA A 110 -17.40 -11.45 5.10
CA ALA A 110 -17.99 -10.43 4.24
C ALA A 110 -19.41 -10.78 3.75
N GLY A 111 -19.75 -12.07 3.68
CA GLY A 111 -21.02 -12.51 3.09
C GLY A 111 -21.11 -12.03 1.65
N ASP A 112 -22.15 -11.26 1.33
CA ASP A 112 -22.37 -10.70 -0.02
C ASP A 112 -21.55 -9.44 -0.30
N THR A 113 -20.85 -8.87 0.69
CA THR A 113 -20.03 -7.67 0.48
C THR A 113 -18.77 -8.03 -0.34
N PRO A 114 -18.49 -7.35 -1.47
CA PRO A 114 -17.31 -7.62 -2.27
C PRO A 114 -15.99 -7.44 -1.51
N VAL A 115 -15.05 -8.34 -1.77
CA VAL A 115 -13.70 -8.35 -1.22
C VAL A 115 -12.68 -8.24 -2.35
N LEU A 116 -11.77 -7.28 -2.26
CA LEU A 116 -10.57 -7.18 -3.09
C LEU A 116 -9.36 -7.68 -2.29
N ALA A 117 -8.58 -8.60 -2.84
CA ALA A 117 -7.34 -9.05 -2.19
C ALA A 117 -6.23 -8.02 -2.40
N ALA A 118 -5.43 -7.72 -1.38
CA ALA A 118 -4.30 -6.80 -1.48
C ALA A 118 -3.06 -7.37 -0.76
N GLY A 119 -1.88 -7.10 -1.33
CA GLY A 119 -0.60 -7.55 -0.79
C GLY A 119 -0.03 -8.77 -1.52
N GLY A 120 1.21 -8.64 -1.99
CA GLY A 120 1.89 -9.70 -2.75
C GLY A 120 1.43 -9.87 -4.20
N ILE A 121 0.46 -9.07 -4.67
CA ILE A 121 -0.05 -9.14 -6.06
C ILE A 121 0.77 -8.20 -6.96
N GLY A 122 1.50 -8.79 -7.90
CA GLY A 122 2.26 -8.10 -8.96
C GLY A 122 2.13 -8.73 -10.35
N LYS A 123 1.56 -9.94 -10.45
CA LYS A 123 1.33 -10.67 -11.70
C LYS A 123 -0.11 -11.20 -11.78
N GLY A 124 -0.56 -11.53 -12.97
CA GLY A 124 -1.93 -11.99 -13.24
C GLY A 124 -2.29 -13.32 -12.57
N ALA A 125 -1.34 -14.24 -12.44
CA ALA A 125 -1.54 -15.51 -11.74
C ALA A 125 -1.96 -15.30 -10.27
N GLN A 126 -1.49 -14.24 -9.62
CA GLN A 126 -1.86 -13.91 -8.24
C GLN A 126 -3.26 -13.30 -8.15
N ILE A 127 -3.71 -12.58 -9.18
CA ILE A 127 -5.11 -12.15 -9.31
C ILE A 127 -6.01 -13.39 -9.41
N LEU A 128 -5.64 -14.36 -10.26
CA LEU A 128 -6.39 -15.62 -10.35
C LEU A 128 -6.44 -16.36 -9.01
N ALA A 129 -5.31 -16.44 -8.29
CA ALA A 129 -5.27 -17.06 -6.97
C ALA A 129 -6.17 -16.33 -5.96
N ALA A 130 -6.20 -14.99 -5.98
CA ALA A 130 -7.12 -14.20 -5.16
C ALA A 130 -8.58 -14.51 -5.47
N MET A 131 -8.93 -14.61 -6.75
CA MET A 131 -10.28 -14.98 -7.18
C MET A 131 -10.64 -16.40 -6.75
N ALA A 132 -9.70 -17.34 -6.82
CA ALA A 132 -9.89 -18.70 -6.33
C ALA A 132 -10.09 -18.77 -4.80
N MET A 133 -9.54 -17.82 -4.03
CA MET A 133 -9.81 -17.68 -2.60
C MET A 133 -11.16 -16.99 -2.29
N GLY A 134 -11.94 -16.61 -3.32
CA GLY A 134 -13.27 -16.01 -3.19
C GLY A 134 -13.31 -14.48 -3.24
N ALA A 135 -12.17 -13.81 -3.49
CA ALA A 135 -12.17 -12.37 -3.75
C ALA A 135 -12.69 -12.05 -5.16
N GLN A 136 -13.13 -10.81 -5.40
CA GLN A 136 -13.62 -10.36 -6.71
C GLN A 136 -12.52 -9.73 -7.58
N GLY A 137 -11.29 -9.64 -7.06
CA GLY A 137 -10.14 -9.11 -7.79
C GLY A 137 -8.97 -8.77 -6.88
N GLY A 138 -7.98 -8.07 -7.46
CA GLY A 138 -6.80 -7.59 -6.75
C GLY A 138 -6.81 -6.07 -6.57
N TRP A 139 -6.25 -5.59 -5.47
CA TRP A 139 -5.88 -4.20 -5.21
C TRP A 139 -4.36 -4.11 -5.12
N LEU A 140 -3.75 -3.50 -6.13
CA LEU A 140 -2.30 -3.41 -6.29
C LEU A 140 -1.80 -2.01 -5.94
N GLY A 141 -0.55 -1.92 -5.45
CA GLY A 141 0.11 -0.66 -5.13
C GLY A 141 1.51 -0.59 -5.71
N THR A 142 2.39 -1.52 -5.29
CA THR A 142 3.82 -1.50 -5.63
C THR A 142 4.10 -1.47 -7.12
N LEU A 143 3.38 -2.27 -7.92
CA LEU A 143 3.54 -2.35 -9.37
C LEU A 143 3.42 -0.97 -10.06
N TRP A 144 2.49 -0.14 -9.59
CA TRP A 144 2.20 1.17 -10.18
C TRP A 144 3.34 2.19 -10.00
N MET A 145 4.29 1.94 -9.09
CA MET A 145 5.48 2.79 -8.94
C MET A 145 6.40 2.70 -10.16
N ALA A 146 6.28 1.66 -10.99
CA ALA A 146 7.03 1.54 -12.24
C ALA A 146 6.27 2.13 -13.45
N ALA A 147 5.03 2.59 -13.26
CA ALA A 147 4.22 3.17 -14.32
C ALA A 147 4.81 4.51 -14.77
N ALA A 148 4.86 4.74 -16.08
CA ALA A 148 5.36 5.98 -16.67
C ALA A 148 4.54 7.21 -16.25
N GLU A 149 3.26 6.98 -15.97
CA GLU A 149 2.27 7.93 -15.50
C GLU A 149 2.43 8.28 -14.02
N ASN A 150 3.19 7.48 -13.24
CA ASN A 150 3.50 7.80 -11.86
C ASN A 150 4.76 8.67 -11.76
N HIS A 151 4.78 9.60 -10.81
CA HIS A 151 5.92 10.49 -10.56
C HIS A 151 6.92 9.86 -9.57
N THR A 152 7.45 8.68 -9.92
CA THR A 152 8.47 8.00 -9.11
C THR A 152 9.84 8.63 -9.38
N PRO A 153 10.60 9.05 -8.35
CA PRO A 153 11.97 9.54 -8.52
C PRO A 153 12.87 8.47 -9.18
N PRO A 154 13.77 8.85 -10.11
CA PRO A 154 14.63 7.90 -10.82
C PRO A 154 15.39 6.96 -9.89
N ALA A 155 16.01 7.47 -8.83
CA ALA A 155 16.77 6.64 -7.90
C ALA A 155 15.88 5.64 -7.12
N LEU A 156 14.63 6.01 -6.83
CA LEU A 156 13.66 5.08 -6.24
C LEU A 156 13.28 3.99 -7.24
N LEU A 157 13.03 4.33 -8.51
CA LEU A 157 12.70 3.35 -9.54
C LEU A 157 13.84 2.35 -9.77
N GLU A 158 15.08 2.83 -9.89
CA GLU A 158 16.27 1.97 -10.03
C GLU A 158 16.38 0.98 -8.87
N ARG A 159 16.14 1.46 -7.64
CA ARG A 159 16.12 0.59 -6.47
C ARG A 159 15.01 -0.46 -6.54
N LEU A 160 13.80 -0.06 -6.91
CA LEU A 160 12.65 -0.97 -7.00
C LEU A 160 12.91 -2.08 -8.02
N VAL A 161 13.49 -1.74 -9.18
CA VAL A 161 13.90 -2.69 -10.21
C VAL A 161 14.99 -3.64 -9.70
N ALA A 162 15.91 -3.15 -8.88
CA ALA A 162 16.98 -3.96 -8.30
C ALA A 162 16.54 -4.82 -7.10
N SER A 163 15.30 -4.67 -6.61
CA SER A 163 14.84 -5.29 -5.36
C SER A 163 14.08 -6.60 -5.60
N GLY A 164 14.44 -7.62 -4.82
CA GLY A 164 13.63 -8.84 -4.66
C GLY A 164 12.64 -8.73 -3.50
N SER A 165 11.80 -9.76 -3.33
CA SER A 165 10.81 -9.83 -2.24
C SER A 165 11.41 -9.67 -0.83
N GLU A 166 12.65 -10.15 -0.63
CA GLU A 166 13.40 -10.11 0.63
C GLU A 166 14.01 -8.73 0.94
N ASP A 167 14.07 -7.84 -0.07
CA ASP A 167 14.55 -6.47 0.07
C ASP A 167 13.46 -5.52 0.58
N THR A 168 12.27 -6.05 0.88
CA THR A 168 11.24 -5.32 1.62
C THR A 168 11.23 -5.73 3.08
N VAL A 169 11.21 -4.75 3.98
CA VAL A 169 11.31 -4.98 5.43
C VAL A 169 10.19 -4.26 6.17
N ILE A 170 9.80 -4.81 7.31
CA ILE A 170 8.84 -4.17 8.22
C ILE A 170 9.62 -3.34 9.23
N THR A 171 9.30 -2.06 9.32
CA THR A 171 9.98 -1.11 10.20
C THR A 171 9.00 -0.14 10.83
N ARG A 172 9.41 0.45 11.96
CA ARG A 172 8.70 1.57 12.58
C ARG A 172 9.32 2.92 12.20
N ALA A 173 10.48 2.92 11.53
CA ALA A 173 11.23 4.13 11.17
C ALA A 173 10.42 5.14 10.33
N HIS A 174 9.49 4.65 9.50
CA HIS A 174 8.69 5.50 8.62
C HIS A 174 7.67 6.37 9.36
N SER A 175 7.03 5.85 10.41
CA SER A 175 5.87 6.53 11.02
C SER A 175 5.63 6.25 12.50
N GLY A 176 6.41 5.36 13.10
CA GLY A 176 6.18 4.88 14.45
C GLY A 176 5.24 3.69 14.54
N LYS A 177 4.60 3.28 13.45
CA LYS A 177 3.77 2.09 13.32
C LYS A 177 4.43 1.10 12.34
N PRO A 178 4.27 -0.22 12.52
CA PRO A 178 4.76 -1.21 11.55
C PRO A 178 4.33 -0.85 10.13
N CYS A 179 5.31 -0.72 9.24
CA CYS A 179 5.16 -0.32 7.85
C CYS A 179 6.15 -1.12 7.01
N ARG A 180 5.69 -1.75 5.92
CA ARG A 180 6.56 -2.43 4.96
C ARG A 180 7.07 -1.44 3.93
N VAL A 181 8.39 -1.39 3.78
CA VAL A 181 9.09 -0.49 2.86
C VAL A 181 10.17 -1.25 2.10
N VAL A 182 10.59 -0.73 0.95
CA VAL A 182 11.84 -1.17 0.34
C VAL A 182 13.02 -0.74 1.22
N ARG A 183 13.99 -1.63 1.43
CA ARG A 183 15.16 -1.38 2.30
C ARG A 183 15.99 -0.21 1.77
N SER A 184 16.62 0.53 2.69
CA SER A 184 17.50 1.66 2.39
C SER A 184 18.54 1.83 3.47
N ALA A 185 19.60 2.61 3.20
CA ALA A 185 20.55 2.96 4.24
C ALA A 185 19.90 3.75 5.39
N TRP A 186 18.78 4.46 5.14
CA TRP A 186 18.00 5.09 6.19
C TRP A 186 17.27 4.06 7.05
N ILE A 187 16.63 3.06 6.44
CA ILE A 187 15.93 2.00 7.17
C ILE A 187 16.91 1.13 7.96
N ASP A 188 18.06 0.82 7.37
CA ASP A 188 19.12 0.06 8.04
C ASP A 188 19.65 0.82 9.25
N ALA A 189 19.89 2.13 9.12
CA ALA A 189 20.38 2.95 10.22
C ALA A 189 19.38 3.06 11.39
N TRP A 190 18.08 3.00 11.13
CA TRP A 190 17.06 2.90 12.19
C TRP A 190 16.91 1.50 12.78
N SER A 191 17.50 0.49 12.15
CA SER A 191 17.46 -0.90 12.61
C SER A 191 18.74 -1.31 13.37
N GLU A 192 19.73 -0.41 13.44
CA GLU A 192 20.97 -0.64 14.19
C GLU A 192 20.69 -0.73 15.71
N PRO A 193 21.39 -1.61 16.46
CA PRO A 193 21.17 -1.77 17.91
C PRO A 193 21.34 -0.49 18.74
N ALA A 194 22.14 0.47 18.25
CA ALA A 194 22.38 1.75 18.90
C ALA A 194 21.38 2.85 18.49
N ALA A 195 20.48 2.58 17.54
CA ALA A 195 19.47 3.53 17.12
C ALA A 195 18.42 3.73 18.23
N PRO A 196 17.89 4.94 18.41
CA PRO A 196 16.77 5.15 19.33
C PRO A 196 15.51 4.45 18.80
N ASP A 197 14.61 4.11 19.72
CA ASP A 197 13.28 3.64 19.35
C ASP A 197 12.53 4.70 18.53
N ALA A 198 11.84 4.26 17.48
CA ALA A 198 10.96 5.14 16.73
C ALA A 198 9.81 5.63 17.61
N LEU A 199 9.54 6.94 17.58
CA LEU A 199 8.42 7.54 18.30
C LEU A 199 7.08 6.99 17.79
N PRO A 200 6.00 6.99 18.57
CA PRO A 200 4.69 6.56 18.07
C PRO A 200 4.16 7.50 16.98
N MET A 201 3.27 7.01 16.12
CA MET A 201 2.56 7.84 15.15
C MET A 201 1.66 8.86 15.89
N PRO A 202 1.66 10.16 15.53
CA PRO A 202 2.32 10.77 14.37
C PRO A 202 3.72 11.36 14.63
N LEU A 203 4.24 11.29 15.86
CA LEU A 203 5.44 12.00 16.30
C LEU A 203 6.70 11.60 15.52
N GLN A 204 6.84 10.35 15.10
CA GLN A 204 7.98 9.94 14.26
C GLN A 204 8.03 10.73 12.95
N GLN A 205 6.90 10.88 12.27
CA GLN A 205 6.85 11.65 11.02
C GLN A 205 7.01 13.15 11.25
N ALA A 206 6.63 13.67 12.42
CA ALA A 206 6.94 15.04 12.79
C ALA A 206 8.45 15.24 13.00
N LEU A 207 9.12 14.26 13.62
CA LEU A 207 10.57 14.27 13.86
C LEU A 207 11.39 14.13 12.58
N THR A 208 10.98 13.23 11.66
CA THR A 208 11.78 12.85 10.48
C THR A 208 11.26 13.40 9.16
N GLY A 209 10.19 14.19 9.18
CA GLY A 209 9.45 14.61 7.99
C GLY A 209 10.29 15.46 7.02
N ASP A 210 11.12 16.33 7.56
CA ASP A 210 12.05 17.17 6.81
C ASP A 210 13.18 16.37 6.15
N VAL A 211 13.67 15.31 6.81
CA VAL A 211 14.63 14.37 6.25
C VAL A 211 13.99 13.56 5.12
N PHE A 212 12.76 13.07 5.32
CA PHE A 212 12.02 12.34 4.28
C PHE A 212 11.75 13.22 3.05
N ALA A 213 11.38 14.49 3.26
CA ALA A 213 11.21 15.47 2.20
C ALA A 213 12.51 15.69 1.41
N SER A 214 13.63 15.83 2.12
CA SER A 214 14.96 16.01 1.50
C SER A 214 15.38 14.82 0.64
N MET A 215 15.15 13.58 1.10
CA MET A 215 15.48 12.37 0.34
C MET A 215 14.81 12.36 -1.04
N HIS A 216 13.52 12.76 -1.08
CA HIS A 216 12.74 12.82 -2.32
C HIS A 216 13.13 14.02 -3.18
N GLU A 217 13.32 15.19 -2.56
CA GLU A 217 13.65 16.42 -3.29
C GLU A 217 15.02 16.34 -3.98
N HIS A 218 15.98 15.64 -3.37
CA HIS A 218 17.34 15.50 -3.89
C HIS A 218 17.63 14.17 -4.59
N ASP A 219 16.62 13.30 -4.72
CA ASP A 219 16.76 11.97 -5.33
C ASP A 219 17.96 11.18 -4.77
N ASP A 220 18.14 11.19 -3.44
CA ASP A 220 19.31 10.57 -2.79
C ASP A 220 19.19 9.04 -2.84
N ALA A 221 19.83 8.44 -3.84
CA ALA A 221 19.83 7.01 -4.11
C ALA A 221 20.26 6.12 -2.94
N ARG A 222 20.95 6.64 -1.93
CA ARG A 222 21.35 5.86 -0.74
C ARG A 222 20.20 5.76 0.26
N LEU A 223 19.44 6.84 0.39
CA LEU A 223 18.47 7.02 1.47
C LEU A 223 17.02 6.80 1.04
N ILE A 224 16.69 7.19 -0.19
CA ILE A 224 15.32 7.20 -0.70
C ILE A 224 14.65 5.84 -0.56
N TYR A 225 13.42 5.81 -0.08
CA TYR A 225 12.64 4.59 0.10
C TYR A 225 11.16 4.94 0.02
N GLU A 226 10.33 3.92 -0.23
CA GLU A 226 8.88 4.07 -0.22
C GLU A 226 8.21 2.79 0.29
N ALA A 227 6.93 2.91 0.63
CA ALA A 227 6.04 1.79 0.90
C ALA A 227 5.98 0.82 -0.30
N ALA A 228 6.68 -0.31 -0.19
CA ALA A 228 6.73 -1.35 -1.20
C ALA A 228 6.43 -2.72 -0.56
N GLY A 229 5.57 -3.49 -1.20
CA GLY A 229 5.23 -4.85 -0.80
C GLY A 229 6.19 -5.87 -1.40
N GLN A 230 6.04 -7.12 -0.96
CA GLN A 230 6.83 -8.22 -1.50
C GLN A 230 6.54 -8.51 -2.98
N SER A 231 5.49 -7.92 -3.56
CA SER A 231 5.28 -7.90 -5.02
C SER A 231 6.29 -7.03 -5.79
N VAL A 232 7.30 -6.45 -5.13
CA VAL A 232 8.37 -5.66 -5.78
C VAL A 232 9.09 -6.44 -6.87
N PHE A 233 9.18 -7.77 -6.77
CA PHE A 233 9.76 -8.64 -7.80
C PHE A 233 9.10 -8.48 -9.17
N ALA A 234 7.87 -7.96 -9.23
CA ALA A 234 7.14 -7.75 -10.48
C ALA A 234 7.57 -6.48 -11.23
N ILE A 235 8.37 -5.60 -10.61
CA ILE A 235 8.93 -4.40 -11.24
C ILE A 235 10.20 -4.80 -11.99
N GLU A 236 10.06 -5.01 -13.30
CA GLU A 236 11.18 -5.38 -14.19
C GLU A 236 11.78 -4.16 -14.92
N GLY A 237 11.14 -3.01 -14.81
CA GLY A 237 11.52 -1.78 -15.50
C GLY A 237 10.35 -0.82 -15.61
N ARG A 238 10.59 0.34 -16.23
CA ARG A 238 9.53 1.31 -16.49
C ARG A 238 8.61 0.81 -17.61
N SER A 239 7.29 0.88 -17.39
CA SER A 239 6.27 0.55 -18.39
C SER A 239 5.07 1.49 -18.24
N THR A 240 4.07 1.42 -19.12
CA THR A 240 2.84 2.22 -18.98
C THR A 240 1.81 1.47 -18.14
N VAL A 241 0.86 2.18 -17.52
CA VAL A 241 -0.30 1.54 -16.85
C VAL A 241 -1.03 0.62 -17.82
N ALA A 242 -1.20 1.06 -19.07
CA ALA A 242 -1.86 0.26 -20.11
C ALA A 242 -1.15 -1.07 -20.36
N GLN A 243 0.18 -1.06 -20.47
CA GLN A 243 0.97 -2.27 -20.66
C GLN A 243 0.91 -3.17 -19.41
N GLN A 244 1.09 -2.62 -18.21
CA GLN A 244 0.99 -3.39 -16.96
C GLN A 244 -0.37 -4.07 -16.83
N MET A 245 -1.46 -3.38 -17.19
CA MET A 245 -2.81 -3.97 -17.20
C MET A 245 -2.95 -5.10 -18.22
N GLN A 246 -2.42 -4.93 -19.43
CA GLN A 246 -2.43 -5.99 -20.45
C GLN A 246 -1.65 -7.23 -19.98
N GLU A 247 -0.51 -7.04 -19.35
CA GLU A 247 0.31 -8.12 -18.78
C GLU A 247 -0.42 -8.84 -17.65
N LEU A 248 -1.05 -8.10 -16.72
CA LEU A 248 -1.86 -8.68 -15.64
C LEU A 248 -2.99 -9.54 -16.19
N VAL A 249 -3.73 -9.07 -17.20
CA VAL A 249 -4.83 -9.82 -17.81
C VAL A 249 -4.31 -11.04 -18.58
N SER A 250 -3.27 -10.87 -19.39
CA SER A 250 -2.68 -11.96 -20.19
C SER A 250 -2.13 -13.08 -19.31
N ASP A 251 -1.37 -12.73 -18.27
CA ASP A 251 -0.81 -13.70 -17.32
C ASP A 251 -1.92 -14.41 -16.51
N MET A 252 -2.98 -13.70 -16.12
CA MET A 252 -4.13 -14.30 -15.45
C MET A 252 -4.80 -15.35 -16.35
N GLN A 253 -5.04 -15.02 -17.62
CA GLN A 253 -5.61 -15.96 -18.59
C GLN A 253 -4.68 -17.15 -18.85
N ALA A 254 -3.37 -16.91 -18.95
CA ALA A 254 -2.38 -17.98 -19.12
C ALA A 254 -2.35 -18.93 -17.92
N ALA A 255 -2.41 -18.39 -16.69
CA ALA A 255 -2.53 -19.18 -15.47
C ALA A 255 -3.81 -20.03 -15.46
N GLY A 256 -4.94 -19.46 -15.90
CA GLY A 256 -6.20 -20.18 -16.04
C GLY A 256 -6.10 -21.35 -17.02
N ARG A 257 -5.48 -21.15 -18.18
CA ARG A 257 -5.24 -22.22 -19.15
C ARG A 257 -4.34 -23.34 -18.59
N ARG A 258 -3.29 -23.00 -17.84
CA ARG A 258 -2.43 -24.00 -17.17
C ARG A 258 -3.22 -24.86 -16.19
N LEU A 259 -4.06 -24.26 -15.36
CA LEU A 259 -4.92 -24.98 -14.40
C LEU A 259 -5.93 -25.90 -15.11
N GLN A 260 -6.57 -25.41 -16.18
CA GLN A 260 -7.50 -26.22 -16.97
C GLN A 260 -6.80 -27.40 -17.66
N GLY A 261 -5.58 -27.19 -18.15
CA GLY A 261 -4.77 -28.25 -18.76
C GLY A 261 -4.45 -29.36 -17.77
N PHE A 262 -4.08 -29.02 -16.53
CA PHE A 262 -3.85 -29.99 -15.46
C PHE A 262 -5.11 -30.83 -15.16
N ALA A 263 -6.27 -30.18 -15.05
CA ALA A 263 -7.53 -30.86 -14.75
C ALA A 263 -8.00 -31.83 -15.85
N ARG A 264 -7.53 -31.67 -17.09
CA ARG A 264 -7.90 -32.51 -18.24
C ARG A 264 -6.89 -33.64 -18.54
N GLY A 265 -5.72 -33.65 -17.89
CA GLY A 265 -4.66 -34.65 -18.10
C GLY A 265 -4.64 -35.76 -17.05
N GLY A 266 -5.72 -35.93 -16.29
CA GLY A 266 -5.84 -36.89 -15.18
C GLY A 266 -6.81 -38.05 -15.43
N ASP A 267 -7.06 -38.39 -16.70
CA ASP A 267 -7.74 -39.64 -17.12
C ASP A 267 -6.71 -40.74 -17.40
#